data_AF-A0A968VTI7-F1
#
_entry.id   AF-A0A968VTI7-F1
#
_cell.length_a   1.000
_cell.length_b   1.000
_cell.length_c   1.000
_cell.angle_alpha   90.00
_cell.angle_beta   90.00
_cell.angle_gamma   90.00
#
_symmetry.space_group_name_H-M   'P 1'
#
loop_
_entity.id
_entity.type
_entity.pdbx_description
1 polymer ?
#
loop_
_entity_poly.entity_id
_entity_poly.type
_entity_poly.pdbx_seq_one_letter_code
_entity_poly.pdbx_strand_id
1 'polypeptide(L)' 'MPKARTPPIYTTPQDAAAAFYQAFEARDLDAMMATWADDEEVVCVHP' A
#
# COMPACT_ATOMS: atom_id res chain seq x y z
N MET A 1 -4.56 -8.94 17.01
CA MET A 1 -3.24 -8.60 16.46
C MET A 1 -3.35 -8.72 14.95
N PRO A 2 -3.14 -7.67 14.16
CA PRO A 2 -3.20 -7.79 12.70
C PRO A 2 -2.07 -8.74 12.28
N LYS A 3 -2.44 -9.77 11.51
CA LYS A 3 -1.50 -10.77 10.98
C LYS A 3 -0.55 -10.04 10.03
N ALA A 4 0.76 -10.15 10.26
CA ALA A 4 1.76 -9.62 9.33
C ALA A 4 1.50 -10.22 7.94
N ARG A 5 1.01 -9.39 7.02
CA ARG A 5 0.85 -9.75 5.61
C ARG A 5 2.13 -9.34 4.92
N THR A 6 2.78 -10.26 4.22
CA THR A 6 3.88 -9.92 3.33
C THR A 6 3.36 -8.90 2.30
N PRO A 7 3.96 -7.70 2.21
CA PRO A 7 3.55 -6.70 1.24
C PRO A 7 3.68 -7.27 -0.18
N PRO A 8 2.71 -7.04 -1.07
CA PRO A 8 2.83 -7.36 -2.48
C PRO A 8 4.04 -6.65 -3.10
N ILE A 9 4.82 -7.39 -3.90
CA ILE A 9 5.90 -6.80 -4.70
C ILE A 9 5.32 -6.36 -6.03
N TYR A 10 5.30 -5.05 -6.27
CA TYR A 10 4.91 -4.48 -7.55
C TYR A 10 6.12 -4.36 -8.47
N THR A 11 5.98 -4.81 -9.72
CA THR A 11 7.07 -4.76 -10.71
C THR A 11 7.06 -3.47 -11.51
N THR A 12 5.98 -2.68 -11.44
CA THR A 12 5.89 -1.34 -12.04
C THR A 12 5.23 -0.35 -11.08
N PRO A 13 5.55 0.95 -11.19
CA PRO A 13 4.88 1.99 -10.40
C PRO A 13 3.36 2.05 -10.65
N GLN A 14 2.92 1.75 -11.88
CA GLN A 14 1.52 1.74 -12.27
C GLN A 14 0.72 0.68 -11.51
N ASP A 15 1.30 -0.50 -11.29
CA ASP A 15 0.65 -1.58 -10.55
C ASP A 15 0.46 -1.22 -9.08
N ALA A 16 1.46 -0.57 -8.47
CA ALA A 16 1.37 -0.06 -7.10
C ALA A 16 0.27 1.00 -6.95
N ALA A 17 0.21 1.96 -7.89
CA ALA A 17 -0.81 3.00 -7.90
C ALA A 17 -2.23 2.42 -8.09
N ALA A 18 -2.39 1.48 -9.03
CA ALA A 18 -3.67 0.82 -9.26
C ALA A 18 -4.17 0.08 -8.00
N ALA A 19 -3.29 -0.66 -7.33
CA ALA A 19 -3.63 -1.35 -6.09
C ALA A 19 -4.04 -0.38 -4.96
N PHE A 20 -3.35 0.76 -4.84
CA PHE A 20 -3.70 1.77 -3.84
C PHE A 20 -5.10 2.34 -4.07
N TYR A 21 -5.43 2.73 -5.30
CA TYR A 21 -6.75 3.28 -5.60
C TYR A 21 -7.88 2.25 -5.49
N GLN A 22 -7.62 0.98 -5.84
CA GLN A 22 -8.58 -0.10 -5.60
C GLN A 22 -8.86 -0.30 -4.10
N ALA A 23 -7.81 -0.29 -3.27
CA ALA A 23 -7.97 -0.39 -1.82
C ALA A 23 -8.72 0.82 -1.24
N PHE A 24 -8.44 2.02 -1.75
CA PHE A 24 -9.13 3.25 -1.38
C PHE A 24 -10.63 3.18 -1.69
N GLU A 25 -11.00 2.80 -2.92
CA GLU A 25 -12.40 2.62 -3.33
C GLU A 25 -13.12 1.56 -2.49
N ALA A 26 -12.42 0.48 -2.13
CA ALA A 26 -12.91 -0.59 -1.27
C ALA A 26 -12.99 -0.20 0.21
N ARG A 27 -12.43 0.95 0.61
CA ARG A 27 -12.27 1.38 2.02
C ARG A 27 -11.49 0.36 2.86
N ASP A 28 -10.54 -0.33 2.24
CA ASP A 28 -9.68 -1.31 2.89
C ASP A 28 -8.36 -0.66 3.28
N LEU A 29 -8.29 -0.18 4.53
CA LEU A 29 -7.10 0.47 5.07
C LEU A 29 -5.89 -0.46 5.08
N ASP A 30 -6.08 -1.74 5.38
CA ASP A 30 -4.96 -2.65 5.48
C ASP A 30 -4.37 -2.96 4.09
N ALA A 31 -5.23 -3.11 3.08
CA ALA A 31 -4.77 -3.25 1.69
C ALA A 31 -4.09 -1.97 1.21
N MET A 32 -4.59 -0.80 1.61
CA MET A 32 -4.00 0.48 1.28
C MET A 32 -2.62 0.64 1.92
N MET A 33 -2.43 0.22 3.17
CA MET A 33 -1.13 0.20 3.85
C MET A 33 -0.14 -0.76 3.20
N ALA A 34 -0.63 -1.91 2.71
CA ALA A 34 0.22 -2.92 2.08
C ALA A 34 0.84 -2.47 0.75
N THR A 35 0.36 -1.37 0.15
CA THR A 35 0.98 -0.81 -1.07
C THR A 35 2.26 -0.04 -0.79
N TRP A 36 2.54 0.28 0.47
CA TRP A 36 3.69 1.07 0.89
C TRP A 36 4.84 0.17 1.33
N ALA A 37 6.07 0.63 1.10
CA ALA A 37 7.24 0.01 1.67
C ALA A 37 7.31 0.30 3.19
N ASP A 38 7.69 -0.70 3.97
CA ASP A 38 7.96 -0.58 5.40
C ASP A 38 9.43 -0.15 5.59
N ASP A 39 9.75 1.06 5.13
CA ASP A 39 11.08 1.65 5.15
C ASP A 39 11.03 3.00 5.86
N GLU A 40 11.93 3.21 6.81
CA GLU A 40 11.99 4.42 7.65
C GLU A 40 12.29 5.69 6.86
N GLU A 41 12.85 5.57 5.64
CA GLU A 41 13.08 6.70 4.74
C GLU A 41 11.83 7.08 3.92
N VAL A 42 10.80 6.23 3.90
CA VAL A 42 9.57 6.46 3.14
C VAL A 42 8.51 7.12 4.02
N VAL A 43 8.20 8.38 3.72
CA VAL A 43 7.16 9.14 4.43
C VAL A 43 5.94 9.39 3.54
N CYS A 44 4.76 9.26 4.13
CA CYS A 44 3.52 9.56 3.45
C CYS A 44 3.31 11.08 3.44
N VAL A 45 3.24 11.68 2.25
CA VAL A 45 2.84 13.09 2.08
C VAL A 45 1.39 13.11 1.64
N HIS A 46 0.49 13.36 2.58
CA HIS A 46 -0.89 13.68 2.22
C HIS A 46 -0.94 15.10 1.63
N PRO A 47 -1.74 15.33 0.56
CA PRO A 47 -2.09 16.68 0.13
C PRO A 47 -2.72 17.51 1.26
#